data_AF-A0A9D7D3M1-F1
#
_entry.id   AF-A0A9D7D3M1-F1
#
_cell.length_a   1.000
_cell.length_b   1.000
_cell.length_c   1.000
_cell.angle_alpha   90.00
_cell.angle_beta   90.00
_cell.angle_gamma   90.00
#
_symmetry.space_group_name_H-M   'P 1'
#
loop_
_entity.id
_entity.type
_entity.pdbx_description
1 polymer ?
#
loop_
_entity_poly.entity_id
_entity_poly.type
_entity_poly.pdbx_seq_one_letter_code
_entity_poly.pdbx_strand_id
1 'polypeptide(L)'
;MPAWLRQNALDVAAFIWGVAEATLFFFVPDVLLSYIGVRRGTKLALRASIIAAVGAGCGGVIMYLWSTNDPAMAREAVLAVPAISEAMAQRAEQAMAGNWFLATVLGPLTSTPFKVFAILAPHAGASLPAFVLAAIAARLPRFLIVSIGVSLIGRFLSRSLSERQLIWVFIGAWLLFYAVFFTLMPN
;
A
#
# COMPACT_ATOMS: atom_id res chain seq x y z
N MET A 1 6.12 23.47 15.02
CA MET A 1 6.26 22.69 13.78
C MET A 1 7.09 23.49 12.76
N PRO A 2 8.25 22.99 12.30
CA PRO A 2 9.14 23.68 11.37
C PRO A 2 8.48 24.07 10.04
N ALA A 3 8.92 25.16 9.41
CA ALA A 3 8.32 25.69 8.17
C ALA A 3 8.39 24.69 7.00
N TRP A 4 9.49 23.95 6.87
CA TRP A 4 9.69 22.95 5.81
C TRP A 4 8.69 21.78 5.89
N LEU A 5 8.31 21.39 7.11
CA LEU A 5 7.34 20.33 7.38
C LEU A 5 5.92 20.75 6.96
N ARG A 6 5.56 22.03 7.12
CA ARG A 6 4.26 22.54 6.64
C ARG A 6 4.18 22.57 5.13
N GLN A 7 5.28 22.93 4.46
CA GLN A 7 5.35 22.99 2.99
C GLN A 7 5.27 21.59 2.36
N ASN A 8 5.84 20.57 3.01
CA ASN A 8 5.89 19.19 2.51
C ASN A 8 4.98 18.22 3.30
N ALA A 9 3.98 18.73 4.01
CA ALA A 9 3.17 17.91 4.92
C ALA A 9 2.49 16.72 4.22
N LEU A 10 2.01 16.91 2.99
CA LEU A 10 1.37 15.84 2.20
C LEU A 10 2.35 14.76 1.77
N ASP A 11 3.57 15.14 1.42
CA ASP A 11 4.62 14.21 1.03
C ASP A 11 5.08 13.38 2.23
N VAL A 12 5.29 14.03 3.37
CA VAL A 12 5.62 13.35 4.63
C VAL A 12 4.50 12.39 5.04
N ALA A 13 3.24 12.83 4.94
CA ALA A 13 2.10 11.97 5.22
C ALA A 13 2.03 10.76 4.26
N ALA A 14 2.26 10.97 2.96
CA ALA A 14 2.28 9.89 1.97
C ALA A 14 3.41 8.89 2.25
N PHE A 15 4.61 9.37 2.59
CA PHE A 15 5.74 8.53 2.97
C PHE A 15 5.43 7.69 4.21
N ILE A 16 5.01 8.34 5.30
CA ILE A 16 4.71 7.67 6.58
C ILE A 16 3.59 6.65 6.40
N TRP A 17 2.54 6.98 5.64
CA TRP A 17 1.46 6.05 5.37
C TRP A 17 1.94 4.85 4.54
N GLY A 18 2.79 5.08 3.54
CA GLY A 18 3.45 4.01 2.79
C GLY A 18 4.25 3.06 3.69
N VAL A 19 5.06 3.61 4.61
CA VAL A 19 5.80 2.82 5.60
C VAL A 19 4.85 2.02 6.49
N ALA A 20 3.82 2.67 7.04
CA ALA A 20 2.89 2.06 7.98
C ALA A 20 2.11 0.91 7.34
N GLU A 21 1.59 1.09 6.12
CA GLU A 21 0.83 0.05 5.43
C GLU A 21 1.71 -1.10 4.95
N ALA A 22 2.97 -0.83 4.63
CA ALA A 22 3.95 -1.87 4.33
C ALA A 22 4.32 -2.75 5.54
N THR A 23 4.14 -2.25 6.76
CA THR A 23 4.37 -3.00 7.99
C THR A 23 3.07 -3.65 8.48
N LEU A 24 2.45 -3.13 9.54
CA LEU A 24 1.29 -3.75 10.21
C LEU A 24 0.00 -2.94 10.09
N PHE A 25 0.04 -1.75 9.49
CA PHE A 25 -1.18 -0.96 9.28
C PHE A 25 -2.01 -1.56 8.14
N PHE A 26 -3.34 -1.59 8.32
CA PHE A 26 -4.26 -2.26 7.38
C PHE A 26 -5.00 -1.29 6.46
N PHE A 27 -5.02 0.02 6.76
CA PHE A 27 -5.59 1.02 5.87
C PHE A 27 -4.62 1.43 4.76
N VAL A 28 -5.11 1.40 3.52
CA VAL A 28 -4.29 1.60 2.33
C VAL A 28 -3.95 3.08 2.10
N PRO A 29 -2.72 3.42 1.64
CA PRO A 29 -2.32 4.81 1.38
C PRO A 29 -3.17 5.45 0.29
N ASP A 30 -3.76 4.64 -0.58
CA ASP A 30 -4.67 5.02 -1.65
C ASP A 30 -5.73 6.04 -1.19
N VAL A 31 -6.21 5.97 0.07
CA VAL A 31 -7.14 6.94 0.65
C VAL A 31 -6.56 8.36 0.60
N LEU A 32 -5.37 8.55 1.18
CA LEU A 32 -4.69 9.84 1.17
C LEU A 32 -4.29 10.26 -0.25
N LEU A 33 -3.77 9.33 -1.06
CA LEU A 33 -3.27 9.62 -2.40
C LEU A 33 -4.39 10.08 -3.34
N SER A 34 -5.54 9.41 -3.28
CA SER A 34 -6.71 9.79 -4.07
C SER A 34 -7.34 11.09 -3.57
N TYR A 35 -7.35 11.35 -2.27
CA TYR A 35 -7.74 12.65 -1.72
C TYR A 35 -6.85 13.80 -2.24
N ILE A 36 -5.53 13.61 -2.26
CA ILE A 36 -4.58 14.57 -2.86
C ILE A 36 -4.92 14.78 -4.34
N GLY A 37 -5.25 13.71 -5.08
CA GLY A 37 -5.70 13.80 -6.46
C GLY A 37 -6.94 14.66 -6.65
N VAL A 38 -7.98 14.45 -5.85
CA VAL A 38 -9.23 15.22 -5.93
C VAL A 38 -9.01 16.69 -5.55
N ARG A 39 -8.23 16.99 -4.51
CA ARG A 39 -8.07 18.36 -3.98
C ARG A 39 -6.98 19.18 -4.65
N ARG A 40 -5.89 18.54 -5.08
CA ARG A 40 -4.67 19.20 -5.58
C ARG A 40 -4.32 18.81 -7.01
N GLY A 41 -5.01 17.83 -7.57
CA GLY A 41 -4.87 17.40 -8.95
C GLY A 41 -3.79 16.34 -9.19
N THR A 42 -3.77 15.84 -10.42
CA THR A 42 -2.99 14.65 -10.82
C THR A 42 -1.48 14.79 -10.62
N LYS A 43 -0.90 15.98 -10.79
CA LYS A 43 0.54 16.18 -10.62
C LYS A 43 1.00 15.94 -9.18
N LEU A 44 0.24 16.42 -8.20
CA LEU A 44 0.55 16.20 -6.78
C LEU A 44 0.23 14.76 -6.37
N ALA A 45 -0.83 14.16 -6.91
CA ALA A 45 -1.12 12.75 -6.69
C ALA A 45 0.01 11.84 -7.19
N LEU A 46 0.52 12.07 -8.40
CA LEU A 46 1.66 11.34 -8.96
C LEU A 46 2.89 11.40 -8.05
N ARG A 47 3.27 12.62 -7.62
CA ARG A 47 4.39 12.83 -6.69
C ARG A 47 4.16 12.08 -5.38
N ALA A 48 2.98 12.22 -4.78
CA ALA A 48 2.64 11.56 -3.53
C ALA A 48 2.65 10.03 -3.66
N SER A 49 2.19 9.47 -4.78
CA SER A 49 2.22 8.02 -5.06
C SER A 49 3.65 7.48 -5.15
N ILE A 50 4.58 8.22 -5.77
CA ILE A 50 6.00 7.85 -5.82
C ILE A 50 6.60 7.88 -4.40
N ILE A 51 6.32 8.93 -3.64
CA ILE A 51 6.83 9.08 -2.27
C ILE A 51 6.27 7.98 -1.34
N ALA A 52 4.99 7.65 -1.47
CA ALA A 52 4.38 6.53 -0.76
C ALA A 52 4.98 5.19 -1.15
N ALA A 53 5.31 4.97 -2.42
CA ALA A 53 5.98 3.75 -2.88
C ALA A 53 7.40 3.62 -2.27
N VAL A 54 8.16 4.71 -2.19
CA VAL A 54 9.47 4.72 -1.49
C VAL A 54 9.29 4.42 -0.01
N GLY A 55 8.32 5.06 0.65
CA GLY A 55 7.99 4.77 2.05
C GLY A 55 7.62 3.31 2.26
N ALA A 56 6.85 2.73 1.34
CA ALA A 56 6.50 1.33 1.39
C ALA A 56 7.70 0.39 1.15
N GLY A 57 8.67 0.80 0.34
CA GLY A 57 9.97 0.15 0.24
C GLY A 57 10.69 0.12 1.59
N CYS A 58 10.76 1.26 2.28
CA CYS A 58 11.34 1.34 3.63
C CYS A 58 10.59 0.46 4.65
N GLY A 59 9.26 0.46 4.64
CA GLY A 59 8.47 -0.44 5.49
C GLY A 59 8.70 -1.92 5.15
N GLY A 60 8.86 -2.25 3.87
CA GLY A 60 9.28 -3.58 3.42
C GLY A 60 10.65 -3.98 3.97
N VAL A 61 11.64 -3.06 4.00
CA VAL A 61 12.95 -3.31 4.62
C VAL A 61 12.80 -3.63 6.11
N ILE A 62 11.95 -2.90 6.83
CA ILE A 62 11.68 -3.17 8.26
C ILE A 62 11.16 -4.60 8.45
N MET A 63 10.16 -5.01 7.67
CA MET A 63 9.58 -6.35 7.76
C MET A 63 10.58 -7.44 7.34
N TYR A 64 11.35 -7.20 6.28
CA TYR A 64 12.41 -8.10 5.81
C TYR A 64 13.45 -8.35 6.92
N LEU A 65 13.97 -7.27 7.52
CA LEU A 65 15.00 -7.36 8.55
C LEU A 65 14.45 -7.98 9.82
N TRP A 66 13.21 -7.66 10.20
CA TRP A 66 12.56 -8.30 11.34
C TRP A 66 12.44 -9.81 11.13
N SER A 67 11.93 -10.26 9.98
CA SER A 67 11.80 -11.68 9.68
C SER A 67 13.16 -12.41 9.55
N THR A 68 14.22 -11.70 9.20
CA THR A 68 15.58 -12.27 9.19
C THR A 68 16.06 -12.61 10.61
N ASN A 69 15.68 -11.81 11.61
CA ASN A 69 16.07 -12.00 13.01
C ASN A 69 15.11 -12.93 13.77
N ASP A 70 13.81 -12.76 13.58
CA ASP A 70 12.77 -13.57 14.22
C ASP A 70 11.61 -13.87 13.24
N PRO A 71 11.74 -14.95 12.44
CA PRO A 71 10.73 -15.32 11.46
C PRO A 71 9.38 -15.65 12.09
N ALA A 72 9.38 -16.28 13.26
CA ALA A 72 8.17 -16.76 13.92
C ALA A 72 7.34 -15.59 14.43
N MET A 73 7.97 -14.65 15.14
CA MET A 73 7.30 -13.46 15.66
C MET A 73 6.82 -12.53 14.54
N ALA A 74 7.63 -12.33 13.49
CA ALA A 74 7.23 -11.52 12.35
C ALA A 74 6.00 -12.11 11.63
N ARG A 75 5.96 -13.43 11.50
CA ARG A 75 4.82 -14.16 10.92
C ARG A 75 3.56 -14.06 11.77
N GLU A 76 3.68 -14.30 13.07
CA GLU A 76 2.55 -14.16 14.01
C GLU A 76 1.96 -12.74 13.95
N ALA A 77 2.81 -11.72 13.98
CA ALA A 77 2.38 -10.33 13.89
C ALA A 77 1.68 -10.01 12.56
N VAL A 78 2.18 -10.53 11.44
CA VAL A 78 1.54 -10.34 10.12
C VAL A 78 0.20 -11.06 10.03
N LEU A 79 0.08 -12.27 10.59
CA LEU A 79 -1.18 -13.01 10.59
C LEU A 79 -2.22 -12.43 11.54
N ALA A 80 -1.81 -11.68 12.56
CA ALA A 80 -2.71 -10.92 13.42
C ALA A 80 -3.29 -9.65 12.74
N VAL A 81 -2.76 -9.26 11.57
CA VAL A 81 -3.33 -8.14 10.80
C VAL A 81 -4.66 -8.60 10.18
N PRO A 82 -5.73 -7.76 10.24
CA PRO A 82 -7.02 -8.10 9.64
C PRO A 82 -6.90 -8.46 8.15
N ALA A 83 -7.76 -9.37 7.69
CA ALA A 83 -7.83 -9.83 6.31
C ALA A 83 -6.57 -10.57 5.81
N ILE A 84 -5.80 -11.17 6.73
CA ILE A 84 -4.65 -12.02 6.39
C ILE A 84 -4.90 -13.42 6.95
N SER A 85 -4.89 -14.42 6.06
CA SER A 85 -5.08 -15.82 6.47
C SER A 85 -3.82 -16.65 6.26
N GLU A 86 -3.72 -17.72 7.04
CA GLU A 86 -2.71 -18.77 6.89
C GLU A 86 -2.65 -19.30 5.44
N ALA A 87 -3.80 -19.48 4.80
CA ALA A 87 -3.89 -19.93 3.41
C ALA A 87 -3.30 -18.91 2.41
N MET A 88 -3.31 -17.61 2.72
CA MET A 88 -2.63 -16.59 1.88
C MET A 88 -1.11 -16.68 2.06
N ALA A 89 -0.62 -16.90 3.28
CA ALA A 89 0.80 -17.07 3.58
C ALA A 89 1.38 -18.30 2.86
N GLN A 90 0.69 -19.45 2.95
CA GLN A 90 1.12 -20.69 2.28
C GLN A 90 1.15 -20.53 0.75
N ARG A 91 0.14 -19.87 0.16
CA ARG A 91 0.14 -19.57 -1.29
C ARG A 91 1.29 -18.65 -1.69
N ALA A 92 1.61 -17.66 -0.86
CA ALA A 92 2.72 -16.75 -1.11
C ALA A 92 4.06 -17.49 -1.07
N GLU A 93 4.25 -18.35 -0.07
CA GLU A 93 5.45 -19.18 0.07
C GLU A 93 5.66 -20.10 -1.13
N GLN A 94 4.60 -20.79 -1.57
CA GLN A 94 4.64 -21.63 -2.78
C GLN A 94 4.99 -20.82 -4.03
N ALA A 95 4.42 -19.63 -4.20
CA ALA A 95 4.73 -18.77 -5.33
C ALA A 95 6.19 -18.26 -5.30
N MET A 96 6.70 -17.96 -4.11
CA MET A 96 8.06 -17.46 -3.92
C MET A 96 9.13 -18.53 -4.12
N ALA A 97 8.82 -19.80 -3.87
CA ALA A 97 9.72 -20.93 -4.13
C ALA A 97 10.09 -21.07 -5.62
N GLY A 98 9.19 -20.68 -6.54
CA GLY A 98 9.47 -20.68 -7.97
C GLY A 98 10.23 -19.42 -8.42
N ASN A 99 9.66 -18.25 -8.17
CA ASN A 99 10.28 -16.96 -8.49
C ASN A 99 9.81 -15.89 -7.50
N TRP A 100 10.60 -15.68 -6.45
CA TRP A 100 10.28 -14.72 -5.38
C TRP A 100 10.03 -13.30 -5.91
N PHE A 101 10.76 -12.85 -6.94
CA PHE A 101 10.67 -11.49 -7.45
C PHE A 101 9.32 -11.27 -8.15
N LEU A 102 8.97 -12.16 -9.09
CA LEU A 102 7.70 -12.10 -9.79
C LEU A 102 6.52 -12.33 -8.83
N ALA A 103 6.65 -13.27 -7.89
CA ALA A 103 5.65 -13.50 -6.87
C ALA A 103 5.37 -12.23 -6.03
N THR A 104 6.42 -11.49 -5.66
CA THR A 104 6.28 -10.23 -4.91
C THR A 104 5.62 -9.14 -5.77
N VAL A 105 6.05 -8.98 -7.03
CA VAL A 105 5.51 -7.95 -7.94
C VAL A 105 4.05 -8.21 -8.30
N LEU A 106 3.67 -9.47 -8.52
CA LEU A 106 2.32 -9.87 -8.92
C LEU A 106 1.41 -10.20 -7.73
N GLY A 107 1.95 -10.30 -6.51
CA GLY A 107 1.22 -10.59 -5.29
C GLY A 107 -0.05 -9.75 -5.06
N PRO A 108 -0.06 -8.44 -5.35
CA PRO A 108 -1.28 -7.63 -5.26
C PRO A 108 -2.44 -8.12 -6.13
N LEU A 109 -2.19 -8.88 -7.21
CA LEU A 109 -3.22 -9.44 -8.08
C LEU A 109 -3.86 -10.71 -7.50
N THR A 110 -3.21 -11.37 -6.54
CA THR A 110 -3.67 -12.66 -5.97
C THR A 110 -4.41 -12.50 -4.63
N SER A 111 -4.76 -11.25 -4.27
CA SER A 111 -5.36 -10.87 -2.98
C SER A 111 -4.48 -11.11 -1.75
N THR A 112 -3.21 -11.48 -1.93
CA THR A 112 -2.26 -11.62 -0.83
C THR A 112 -1.62 -10.28 -0.49
N PRO A 113 -1.68 -9.81 0.77
CA PRO A 113 -1.06 -8.56 1.17
C PRO A 113 0.47 -8.58 1.03
N PHE A 114 1.04 -7.47 0.55
CA PHE A 114 2.49 -7.33 0.33
C PHE A 114 3.34 -7.73 1.55
N LYS A 115 2.90 -7.39 2.77
CA LYS A 115 3.65 -7.63 4.02
C LYS A 115 3.96 -9.12 4.25
N VAL A 116 3.14 -10.02 3.70
CA VAL A 116 3.41 -11.47 3.67
C VAL A 116 4.66 -11.76 2.84
N PHE A 117 4.75 -11.22 1.62
CA PHE A 117 5.94 -11.36 0.78
C PHE A 117 7.18 -10.73 1.43
N ALA A 118 7.01 -9.64 2.18
CA ALA A 118 8.12 -8.97 2.86
C ALA A 118 8.80 -9.83 3.93
N ILE A 119 8.00 -10.56 4.72
CA ILE A 119 8.56 -11.47 5.73
C ILE A 119 9.09 -12.77 5.12
N LEU A 120 8.59 -13.20 3.96
CA LEU A 120 9.05 -14.42 3.28
C LEU A 120 10.30 -14.19 2.41
N ALA A 121 10.52 -12.98 1.92
CA ALA A 121 11.64 -12.61 1.05
C ALA A 121 13.04 -13.04 1.55
N PRO A 122 13.45 -12.80 2.81
CA PRO A 122 14.77 -13.23 3.28
C PRO A 122 14.95 -14.76 3.22
N HIS A 123 13.87 -15.51 3.45
CA HIS A 123 13.88 -16.98 3.45
C HIS A 123 13.80 -17.59 2.05
N ALA A 124 13.31 -16.82 1.08
CA ALA A 124 13.33 -17.17 -0.34
C ALA A 124 14.66 -16.81 -1.04
N GLY A 125 15.68 -16.38 -0.29
CA GLY A 125 16.99 -16.01 -0.84
C GLY A 125 17.01 -14.68 -1.60
N ALA A 126 16.01 -13.82 -1.41
CA ALA A 126 15.99 -12.50 -2.02
C ALA A 126 17.08 -11.62 -1.41
N SER A 127 17.87 -10.92 -2.23
CA SER A 127 18.76 -9.88 -1.71
C SER A 127 17.95 -8.64 -1.32
N LEU A 128 18.34 -7.95 -0.25
CA LEU A 128 17.62 -6.78 0.24
C LEU A 128 17.41 -5.69 -0.85
N PRO A 129 18.42 -5.31 -1.67
CA PRO A 129 18.23 -4.31 -2.72
C PRO A 129 17.21 -4.75 -3.78
N ALA A 130 17.26 -6.02 -4.20
CA ALA A 130 16.34 -6.55 -5.19
C ALA A 130 14.91 -6.65 -4.63
N PHE A 131 14.76 -6.98 -3.35
CA PHE A 131 13.48 -6.95 -2.67
C PHE A 131 12.89 -5.54 -2.59
N VAL A 132 13.68 -4.51 -2.29
CA VAL A 132 13.21 -3.11 -2.29
C VAL A 132 12.70 -2.69 -3.67
N LEU A 133 13.40 -3.09 -4.74
CA LEU A 133 12.93 -2.84 -6.10
C LEU A 133 11.60 -3.56 -6.39
N ALA A 134 11.48 -4.84 -5.99
CA ALA A 134 10.24 -5.59 -6.11
C ALA A 134 9.09 -4.94 -5.34
N ALA A 135 9.35 -4.44 -4.12
CA ALA A 135 8.37 -3.78 -3.28
C ALA A 135 7.82 -2.49 -3.90
N ILE A 136 8.71 -1.66 -4.45
CA ILE A 136 8.31 -0.44 -5.16
C ILE A 136 7.53 -0.82 -6.43
N ALA A 137 8.01 -1.80 -7.20
CA ALA A 137 7.35 -2.27 -8.42
C ALA A 137 5.98 -2.91 -8.17
N ALA A 138 5.79 -3.60 -7.05
CA ALA A 138 4.51 -4.19 -6.66
C ALA A 138 3.47 -3.11 -6.32
N ARG A 139 3.89 -2.02 -5.67
CA ARG A 139 2.98 -1.02 -5.11
C ARG A 139 2.71 0.17 -5.99
N LEU A 140 3.74 0.69 -6.65
CA LEU A 140 3.64 1.92 -7.43
C LEU A 140 2.52 1.85 -8.48
N PRO A 141 2.32 0.75 -9.24
CA PRO A 141 1.23 0.66 -10.21
C PRO A 141 -0.14 0.89 -9.58
N ARG A 142 -0.43 0.22 -8.46
CA ARG A 142 -1.70 0.39 -7.73
C ARG A 142 -1.88 1.83 -7.27
N PHE A 143 -0.85 2.39 -6.61
CA PHE A 143 -0.89 3.76 -6.11
C PHE A 143 -1.12 4.79 -7.21
N LEU A 144 -0.55 4.58 -8.40
CA LEU A 144 -0.78 5.43 -9.56
C LEU A 144 -2.17 5.26 -10.15
N ILE A 145 -2.59 4.01 -10.40
CA ILE A 145 -3.90 3.71 -10.99
C ILE A 145 -5.01 4.33 -10.15
N VAL A 146 -4.97 4.12 -8.83
CA VAL A 146 -6.02 4.63 -7.94
C VAL A 146 -5.93 6.15 -7.80
N SER A 147 -4.76 6.72 -7.53
CA SER A 147 -4.65 8.17 -7.28
C SER A 147 -4.93 9.01 -8.53
N ILE A 148 -4.41 8.59 -9.69
CA ILE A 148 -4.63 9.25 -10.98
C ILE A 148 -6.06 9.00 -11.46
N GLY A 149 -6.53 7.75 -11.38
CA GLY A 149 -7.90 7.40 -11.78
C GLY A 149 -8.94 8.20 -11.02
N VAL A 150 -8.83 8.26 -9.69
CA VAL A 150 -9.75 9.05 -8.85
C VAL A 150 -9.57 10.55 -9.09
N SER A 151 -8.36 11.05 -9.35
CA SER A 151 -8.14 12.45 -9.74
C SER A 151 -8.86 12.80 -11.04
N LEU A 152 -8.80 11.94 -12.05
CA LEU A 152 -9.47 12.15 -13.34
C LEU A 152 -11.00 12.08 -13.20
N ILE A 153 -11.51 11.10 -12.45
CA ILE A 153 -12.94 10.99 -12.14
C ILE A 153 -13.41 12.24 -11.37
N GLY A 154 -12.65 12.67 -10.36
CA GLY A 154 -12.94 13.88 -9.58
C GLY A 154 -13.02 15.14 -10.44
N ARG A 155 -12.09 15.31 -11.39
CA ARG A 155 -12.10 16.40 -12.39
C ARG A 155 -13.30 16.35 -13.34
N PHE A 156 -13.75 15.16 -13.69
CA PHE A 156 -14.94 15.01 -14.52
C PHE A 156 -16.21 15.37 -13.73
N LEU A 157 -16.34 14.82 -12.52
CA LEU A 157 -17.48 15.06 -11.64
C LEU A 157 -17.55 16.50 -11.13
N SER A 158 -16.42 17.21 -11.02
CA SER A 158 -16.40 18.63 -10.63
C SER A 158 -17.09 19.56 -11.63
N ARG A 159 -17.44 19.06 -12.82
CA ARG A 159 -18.28 19.80 -13.78
C ARG A 159 -19.74 19.89 -13.33
N SER A 160 -20.19 18.96 -12.49
CA SER A 160 -21.60 18.83 -12.08
C SER A 160 -21.79 18.88 -10.56
N LEU A 161 -20.73 18.62 -9.78
CA LEU A 161 -20.78 18.57 -8.32
C LEU A 161 -19.92 19.67 -7.71
N SER A 162 -20.41 20.22 -6.60
CA SER A 162 -19.63 21.10 -5.73
C SER A 162 -18.48 20.34 -5.06
N GLU A 163 -17.44 21.06 -4.62
CA GLU A 163 -16.30 20.47 -3.89
C GLU A 163 -16.75 19.66 -2.66
N ARG A 164 -17.76 20.16 -1.92
CA ARG A 164 -18.30 19.46 -0.74
C ARG A 164 -18.97 18.14 -1.14
N GLN A 165 -19.73 18.11 -2.23
CA GLN A 165 -20.36 16.89 -2.73
C GLN A 165 -19.32 15.88 -3.20
N LEU A 166 -18.27 16.31 -3.90
CA LEU A 166 -17.16 15.43 -4.30
C LEU A 166 -16.49 14.77 -3.11
N ILE A 167 -16.25 15.53 -2.03
CA ILE A 167 -15.66 14.99 -0.80
C ILE A 167 -16.60 13.95 -0.16
N TRP A 168 -17.92 14.18 -0.14
CA TRP A 168 -18.86 13.19 0.37
C TRP A 168 -18.93 11.92 -0.47
N VAL A 169 -18.93 12.06 -1.81
CA VAL A 169 -18.85 10.92 -2.73
C VAL A 169 -17.57 10.13 -2.49
N PHE A 170 -16.44 10.83 -2.34
CA PHE A 170 -15.15 10.24 -2.02
C PHE A 170 -15.17 9.46 -0.69
N ILE A 171 -15.68 10.07 0.38
CA ILE A 171 -15.79 9.43 1.70
C ILE A 171 -16.71 8.20 1.59
N GLY A 172 -17.87 8.34 0.96
CA GLY A 172 -18.82 7.25 0.76
C GLY A 172 -18.22 6.08 -0.01
N ALA A 173 -17.45 6.35 -1.06
CA ALA A 173 -16.78 5.32 -1.85
C ALA A 173 -15.74 4.54 -1.02
N TRP A 174 -14.93 5.22 -0.21
CA TRP A 174 -13.97 4.54 0.67
C TRP A 174 -14.63 3.77 1.82
N LEU A 175 -15.69 4.32 2.41
CA LEU A 175 -16.47 3.62 3.43
C LEU A 175 -17.11 2.34 2.86
N LEU A 176 -17.70 2.43 1.66
CA LEU A 176 -18.25 1.28 0.95
C LEU A 176 -17.16 0.25 0.64
N PHE A 177 -16.01 0.69 0.14
CA PHE A 177 -14.87 -0.19 -0.14
C PHE A 177 -14.45 -0.97 1.11
N TYR A 178 -14.24 -0.30 2.25
CA TYR A 178 -13.83 -0.99 3.48
C TYR A 178 -14.94 -1.85 4.06
N ALA A 179 -16.20 -1.43 3.98
CA ALA A 179 -17.33 -2.25 4.40
C ALA A 179 -17.37 -3.57 3.62
N VAL A 180 -17.24 -3.51 2.28
CA VAL A 180 -17.19 -4.70 1.42
C VAL A 180 -15.91 -5.52 1.66
N PHE A 181 -14.77 -4.85 1.86
CA PHE A 181 -13.50 -5.54 2.12
C PHE A 181 -13.56 -6.39 3.39
N PHE A 182 -14.06 -5.83 4.50
CA PHE A 182 -14.16 -6.54 5.77
C PHE A 182 -15.29 -7.57 5.81
N THR A 183 -16.32 -7.47 4.95
CA THR A 183 -17.35 -8.51 4.87
C THR A 183 -16.92 -9.71 4.04
N LEU A 184 -16.03 -9.53 3.05
CA LEU A 184 -15.57 -10.60 2.15
C LEU A 184 -14.28 -11.28 2.61
N MET A 185 -13.45 -10.59 3.40
CA MET A 185 -12.16 -11.13 3.84
C MET A 185 -12.27 -11.91 5.16
N PRO A 186 -11.44 -12.95 5.36
CA PRO A 186 -11.41 -13.71 6.60
C PRO A 186 -10.92 -12.85 7.77
N ASN A 187 -11.46 -13.12 8.96
CA ASN A 187 -11.04 -12.51 10.23
C ASN A 187 -9.88 -13.28 10.84
#